data_AF-A0A8H6L480-F1
#
_entry.id   AF-A0A8H6L480-F1
#
_cell.length_a   1.000
_cell.length_b   1.000
_cell.length_c   1.000
_cell.angle_alpha   90.00
_cell.angle_beta   90.00
_cell.angle_gamma   90.00
#
_symmetry.space_group_name_H-M   'P 1'
#
loop_
_entity.id
_entity.type
_entity.pdbx_description
1 polymer ?
#
loop_
_entity_poly.entity_id
_entity_poly.type
_entity_poly.pdbx_seq_one_letter_code
_entity_poly.pdbx_strand_id
1 'polypeptide(L)'
;MASDRFHGIDGKTQTELLTIESCISRTFKNPVLLLEALQFPRSIVGWHGSDDNTGLQVVGSNAISLARAAVEYNYTGLANSRVSNETHNTMWLEDSVSVCGRKIGWLDMIERSGYGGDQNEATAILRLTIKALMGAVYIDGGMEAVVVVLDEYDDHLIRASLGREGGG
;
A
#
# COMPACT_ATOMS: atom_id res chain seq x y z
N MET A 1 -15.83 -0.33 19.47
CA MET A 1 -15.95 1.13 19.60
C MET A 1 -15.48 1.78 18.30
N ALA A 2 -16.29 1.72 17.24
CA ALA A 2 -15.88 2.12 15.89
C ALA A 2 -16.49 3.47 15.41
N SER A 3 -17.21 4.19 16.27
CA SER A 3 -18.25 5.13 15.79
C SER A 3 -17.83 6.59 15.59
N ASP A 4 -16.87 7.13 16.36
CA ASP A 4 -16.66 8.60 16.34
C ASP A 4 -15.66 9.09 15.29
N ARG A 5 -14.68 8.26 14.90
CA ARG A 5 -13.63 8.69 13.95
C ARG A 5 -14.13 8.82 12.51
N PHE A 6 -15.28 8.23 12.17
CA PHE A 6 -15.87 8.28 10.83
C PHE A 6 -16.91 9.40 10.67
N HIS A 7 -16.84 10.44 11.50
CA HIS A 7 -17.78 11.55 11.41
C HIS A 7 -17.79 12.15 10.00
N GLY A 8 -18.97 12.16 9.35
CA GLY A 8 -19.14 12.66 7.99
C GLY A 8 -18.84 11.66 6.86
N ILE A 9 -18.45 10.43 7.17
CA ILE A 9 -18.24 9.34 6.20
C ILE A 9 -19.50 8.47 6.17
N ASP A 10 -20.01 8.13 4.99
CA ASP A 10 -21.20 7.27 4.89
C ASP A 10 -20.90 5.81 5.30
N GLY A 11 -21.95 5.08 5.71
CA GLY A 11 -21.80 3.73 6.28
C GLY A 11 -21.21 2.69 5.32
N LYS A 12 -21.37 2.88 4.00
CA LYS A 12 -20.77 1.97 3.01
C LYS A 12 -19.27 2.21 2.96
N THR A 13 -18.85 3.46 2.80
CA THR A 13 -17.43 3.84 2.81
C THR A 13 -16.76 3.48 4.14
N GLN A 14 -17.45 3.65 5.27
CA GLN A 14 -16.92 3.20 6.56
C GLN A 14 -16.61 1.69 6.59
N THR A 15 -17.51 0.86 6.04
CA THR A 15 -17.31 -0.60 5.99
C THR A 15 -16.12 -0.98 5.11
N GLU A 16 -15.95 -0.28 3.99
CA GLU A 16 -14.81 -0.45 3.09
C GLU A 16 -13.48 -0.08 3.77
N LEU A 17 -13.43 1.06 4.47
CA LEU A 17 -12.25 1.49 5.22
C LEU A 17 -11.88 0.50 6.32
N LEU A 18 -12.86 0.02 7.09
CA LEU A 18 -12.65 -1.00 8.13
C LEU A 18 -12.11 -2.31 7.55
N THR A 19 -12.57 -2.68 6.35
CA THR A 19 -12.08 -3.87 5.66
C THR A 19 -10.60 -3.70 5.31
N ILE A 20 -10.23 -2.56 4.71
CA ILE A 20 -8.83 -2.27 4.36
C ILE A 20 -7.93 -2.24 5.59
N GLU A 21 -8.37 -1.57 6.66
CA GLU A 21 -7.68 -1.55 7.95
C GLU A 21 -7.44 -2.93 8.53
N SER A 22 -8.45 -3.81 8.45
CA SER A 22 -8.28 -5.20 8.85
C SER A 22 -7.28 -5.94 7.99
N CYS A 23 -7.17 -5.61 6.70
CA CYS A 23 -6.25 -6.25 5.78
C CYS A 23 -4.80 -5.84 5.96
N ILE A 24 -4.54 -4.62 6.45
CA ILE A 24 -3.20 -4.14 6.79
C ILE A 24 -2.91 -4.21 8.29
N SER A 25 -3.76 -4.95 9.03
CA SER A 25 -3.72 -5.13 10.48
C SER A 25 -3.54 -3.82 11.27
N ARG A 26 -4.13 -2.73 10.79
CA ARG A 26 -3.91 -1.38 11.34
C ARG A 26 -5.20 -0.59 11.38
N THR A 27 -5.46 0.05 12.52
CA THR A 27 -6.51 1.06 12.65
C THR A 27 -5.90 2.46 12.52
N PHE A 28 -6.40 3.26 11.58
CA PHE A 28 -6.05 4.67 11.46
C PHE A 28 -6.71 5.50 12.55
N LYS A 29 -5.93 6.38 13.17
CA LYS A 29 -6.47 7.42 14.06
C LYS A 29 -7.28 8.42 13.26
N ASN A 30 -6.78 8.80 12.08
CA ASN A 30 -7.49 9.64 11.13
C ASN A 30 -7.89 8.84 9.86
N PRO A 31 -9.15 8.37 9.76
CA PRO A 31 -9.61 7.63 8.58
C PRO A 31 -9.65 8.46 7.29
N VAL A 32 -9.58 9.80 7.39
CA VAL A 32 -9.48 10.68 6.21
C VAL A 32 -8.17 10.43 5.46
N LEU A 33 -7.06 10.12 6.15
CA LEU A 33 -5.79 9.79 5.48
C LEU A 33 -5.90 8.51 4.65
N LEU A 34 -6.64 7.52 5.14
CA LEU A 34 -6.91 6.30 4.40
C LEU A 34 -7.78 6.59 3.17
N LEU A 35 -8.79 7.46 3.31
CA LEU A 35 -9.60 7.90 2.17
C LEU A 35 -8.77 8.63 1.13
N GLU A 36 -7.96 9.60 1.53
CA GLU A 36 -7.05 10.33 0.65
C GLU A 36 -6.09 9.38 -0.06
N ALA A 37 -5.53 8.38 0.63
CA ALA A 37 -4.65 7.39 0.00
C ALA A 37 -5.33 6.59 -1.12
N LEU A 38 -6.65 6.38 -1.03
CA LEU A 38 -7.45 5.65 -2.01
C LEU A 38 -7.97 6.55 -3.16
N GLN A 39 -7.78 7.87 -3.08
CA GLN A 39 -8.18 8.79 -4.13
C GLN A 39 -7.17 8.79 -5.29
N PHE A 40 -7.57 8.23 -6.42
CA PHE A 40 -6.74 8.21 -7.62
C PHE A 40 -6.82 9.53 -8.39
N PRO A 41 -5.70 9.99 -9.00
CA PRO A 41 -5.77 11.06 -9.98
C PRO A 41 -6.68 10.62 -11.13
N ARG A 42 -7.86 11.21 -11.26
CA ARG A 42 -8.79 10.97 -12.40
C ARG A 42 -8.31 11.61 -13.71
N SER A 43 -7.01 11.81 -13.90
CA SER A 43 -6.47 12.60 -15.02
C SER A 43 -5.97 11.78 -16.22
N ILE A 44 -6.59 10.64 -16.53
CA ILE A 44 -6.76 10.26 -17.95
C ILE A 44 -8.08 10.83 -18.52
N VAL A 45 -9.00 11.29 -17.67
CA VAL A 45 -10.22 11.99 -18.11
C VAL A 45 -10.51 13.21 -17.21
N GLY A 46 -9.77 14.29 -17.41
CA GLY A 46 -10.30 15.65 -17.30
C GLY A 46 -10.89 16.12 -15.95
N TRP A 47 -10.40 15.67 -14.80
CA TRP A 47 -10.71 16.30 -13.52
C TRP A 47 -9.58 17.24 -13.08
N HIS A 48 -9.82 18.56 -13.17
CA HIS A 48 -8.96 19.60 -12.60
C HIS A 48 -9.48 19.98 -11.22
N GLY A 49 -8.94 19.30 -10.19
CA GLY A 49 -9.15 19.60 -8.77
C GLY A 49 -7.99 18.99 -7.99
N SER A 50 -7.35 19.78 -7.14
CA SER A 50 -5.99 19.65 -6.59
C SER A 50 -5.72 18.52 -5.60
N ASP A 51 -6.59 17.52 -5.45
CA ASP A 51 -6.54 16.59 -4.32
C ASP A 51 -6.39 15.15 -4.82
N ASP A 52 -5.28 14.86 -5.51
CA ASP A 52 -4.88 13.48 -5.80
C ASP A 52 -3.95 12.94 -4.70
N ASN A 53 -3.85 11.62 -4.60
CA ASN A 53 -3.00 10.99 -3.60
C ASN A 53 -1.48 11.13 -3.87
N THR A 54 -1.05 11.95 -4.83
CA THR A 54 0.36 12.05 -5.25
C THR A 54 1.27 12.50 -4.11
N GLY A 55 0.82 13.43 -3.26
CA GLY A 55 1.58 13.83 -2.07
C GLY A 55 1.87 12.65 -1.13
N LEU A 56 0.84 11.85 -0.85
CA LEU A 56 0.98 10.63 -0.07
C LEU A 56 1.83 9.58 -0.77
N GLN A 57 1.74 9.45 -2.10
CA GLN A 57 2.61 8.54 -2.86
C GLN A 57 4.09 8.86 -2.68
N VAL A 58 4.46 10.14 -2.74
CA VAL A 58 5.85 10.60 -2.54
C VAL A 58 6.31 10.29 -1.12
N VAL A 59 5.50 10.64 -0.11
CA VAL A 59 5.81 10.36 1.30
C VAL A 59 5.99 8.88 1.54
N GLY A 60 5.06 8.04 1.05
CA GLY A 60 5.13 6.61 1.24
C GLY A 60 6.30 5.96 0.50
N SER A 61 6.63 6.42 -0.71
CA SER A 61 7.82 5.93 -1.42
C SER A 61 9.09 6.15 -0.59
N ASN A 62 9.26 7.33 -0.02
CA ASN A 62 10.41 7.64 0.83
C ASN A 62 10.39 6.85 2.14
N ALA A 63 9.22 6.71 2.76
CA ALA A 63 9.06 5.94 4.00
C ALA A 63 9.41 4.47 3.80
N ILE A 64 8.95 3.85 2.71
CA ILE A 64 9.30 2.47 2.36
C ILE A 64 10.81 2.34 2.18
N SER A 65 11.44 3.22 1.38
CA SER A 65 12.88 3.17 1.15
C SER A 65 13.69 3.28 2.44
N LEU A 66 13.31 4.18 3.35
CA LEU A 66 14.00 4.39 4.62
C LEU A 66 13.78 3.23 5.59
N ALA A 67 12.54 2.74 5.74
CA ALA A 67 12.23 1.58 6.57
C ALA A 67 13.06 0.36 6.16
N ARG A 68 13.12 0.09 4.85
CA ARG A 68 13.90 -1.02 4.29
C ARG A 68 15.39 -0.87 4.52
N ALA A 69 15.93 0.33 4.29
CA ALA A 69 17.34 0.60 4.54
C ALA A 69 17.70 0.40 6.03
N ALA A 70 16.80 0.78 6.95
CA ALA A 70 17.00 0.56 8.37
C ALA A 70 16.96 -0.93 8.74
N VAL A 71 16.00 -1.69 8.20
CA VAL A 71 15.92 -3.14 8.37
C VAL A 71 17.21 -3.80 7.86
N GLU A 72 17.61 -3.52 6.62
CA GLU A 72 18.81 -4.12 6.04
C GLU A 72 20.09 -3.77 6.83
N TYR A 73 20.24 -2.51 7.24
CA TYR A 73 21.36 -2.06 8.07
C TYR A 73 21.45 -2.86 9.37
N ASN A 74 20.31 -3.11 10.02
CA ASN A 74 20.23 -3.89 11.25
C ASN A 74 20.53 -5.39 11.03
N TYR A 75 20.15 -5.95 9.89
CA TYR A 75 20.35 -7.38 9.58
C TYR A 75 21.76 -7.72 9.08
N THR A 76 22.35 -6.86 8.25
CA THR A 76 23.61 -7.16 7.55
C THR A 76 24.83 -6.47 8.14
N GLY A 77 24.63 -5.47 9.00
CA GLY A 77 25.68 -4.53 9.37
C GLY A 77 26.21 -3.74 8.16
N LEU A 78 27.28 -2.97 8.34
CA LEU A 78 27.90 -2.15 7.28
C LEU A 78 28.51 -2.93 6.10
N ALA A 79 28.40 -4.26 6.06
CA ALA A 79 29.35 -5.10 5.32
C ALA A 79 29.03 -5.31 3.83
N ASN A 80 27.81 -5.09 3.32
CA ASN A 80 27.47 -5.43 1.93
C ASN A 80 26.54 -4.41 1.24
N SER A 81 27.08 -3.25 0.87
CA SER A 81 26.35 -2.19 0.12
C SER A 81 25.91 -2.55 -1.31
N ARG A 82 26.19 -3.77 -1.79
CA ARG A 82 25.90 -4.22 -3.16
C ARG A 82 24.69 -5.15 -3.29
N VAL A 83 24.27 -5.82 -2.21
CA VAL A 83 23.11 -6.72 -2.21
C VAL A 83 21.80 -5.91 -2.06
N SER A 84 21.88 -4.72 -1.45
CA SER A 84 20.76 -3.82 -1.13
C SER A 84 19.90 -3.40 -2.32
N ASN A 85 20.50 -2.92 -3.40
CA ASN A 85 19.75 -2.29 -4.49
C ASN A 85 18.93 -3.27 -5.35
N GLU A 86 19.38 -4.52 -5.52
CA GLU A 86 18.66 -5.50 -6.33
C GLU A 86 17.49 -6.13 -5.56
N THR A 87 17.65 -6.40 -4.26
CA THR A 87 16.58 -6.93 -3.40
C THR A 87 15.53 -5.85 -3.08
N HIS A 88 15.96 -4.59 -2.89
CA HIS A 88 15.05 -3.45 -2.68
C HIS A 88 14.11 -3.20 -3.86
N ASN A 89 14.61 -3.33 -5.09
CA ASN A 89 13.78 -3.16 -6.26
C ASN A 89 12.84 -4.36 -6.45
N THR A 90 13.29 -5.59 -6.20
CA THR A 90 12.56 -6.81 -6.58
C THR A 90 11.40 -7.21 -5.66
N MET A 91 11.46 -6.98 -4.34
CA MET A 91 10.36 -7.38 -3.45
C MET A 91 9.06 -6.57 -3.65
N TRP A 92 9.18 -5.34 -4.15
CA TRP A 92 8.06 -4.45 -4.45
C TRP A 92 7.82 -4.23 -5.96
N LEU A 93 8.43 -5.08 -6.82
CA LEU A 93 8.13 -5.13 -8.25
C LEU A 93 6.68 -5.53 -8.50
N GLU A 94 6.23 -5.21 -9.72
CA GLU A 94 4.86 -5.32 -10.25
C GLU A 94 4.11 -6.60 -9.86
N ASP A 95 4.82 -7.73 -9.77
CA ASP A 95 4.22 -9.03 -9.47
C ASP A 95 3.79 -9.20 -8.00
N SER A 96 4.60 -8.73 -7.06
CA SER A 96 4.32 -8.83 -5.62
C SER A 96 3.12 -7.99 -5.20
N VAL A 97 3.05 -6.78 -5.77
CA VAL A 97 1.94 -5.83 -5.58
C VAL A 97 0.64 -6.38 -6.16
N SER A 98 0.68 -6.90 -7.38
CA SER A 98 -0.47 -7.53 -8.04
C SER A 98 -0.99 -8.75 -7.25
N VAL A 99 -0.12 -9.57 -6.69
CA VAL A 99 -0.52 -10.77 -5.92
C VAL A 99 -1.20 -10.40 -4.60
N CYS A 100 -0.64 -9.46 -3.83
CA CYS A 100 -1.25 -9.03 -2.58
C CYS A 100 -2.52 -8.22 -2.82
N GLY A 101 -2.52 -7.26 -3.76
CA GLY A 101 -3.71 -6.46 -4.06
C GLY A 101 -4.88 -7.28 -4.61
N ARG A 102 -4.63 -8.37 -5.35
CA ARG A 102 -5.68 -9.32 -5.76
C ARG A 102 -6.19 -10.16 -4.58
N LYS A 103 -5.30 -10.69 -3.72
CA LYS A 103 -5.70 -11.49 -2.56
C LYS A 103 -6.51 -10.70 -1.53
N ILE A 104 -6.23 -9.41 -1.41
CA ILE A 104 -6.88 -8.50 -0.47
C ILE A 104 -8.17 -7.89 -1.09
N GLY A 105 -8.46 -8.19 -2.37
CA GLY A 105 -9.64 -7.66 -3.06
C GLY A 105 -9.52 -6.17 -3.42
N TRP A 106 -8.33 -5.58 -3.33
CA TRP A 106 -8.08 -4.18 -3.69
C TRP A 106 -8.22 -3.95 -5.18
N LEU A 107 -7.84 -4.93 -6.00
CA LEU A 107 -8.07 -4.85 -7.44
C LEU A 107 -9.56 -4.75 -7.74
N ASP A 108 -10.40 -5.58 -7.12
CA ASP A 108 -11.85 -5.52 -7.26
C ASP A 108 -12.42 -4.17 -6.80
N MET A 109 -11.85 -3.56 -5.75
CA MET A 109 -12.24 -2.22 -5.29
C MET A 109 -11.85 -1.12 -6.29
N ILE A 110 -10.65 -1.22 -6.87
CA ILE A 110 -10.16 -0.31 -7.93
C ILE A 110 -11.02 -0.47 -9.20
N GLU A 111 -11.31 -1.69 -9.63
CA GLU A 111 -12.18 -1.96 -10.79
C GLU A 111 -13.60 -1.43 -10.56
N ARG A 112 -14.19 -1.67 -9.37
CA ARG A 112 -15.51 -1.13 -8.99
C ARG A 112 -15.57 0.39 -8.92
N SER A 113 -14.44 1.07 -8.78
CA SER A 113 -14.37 2.54 -8.81
C SER A 113 -14.60 3.14 -10.21
N GLY A 114 -14.83 2.29 -11.22
CA GLY A 114 -15.13 2.68 -12.59
C GLY A 114 -13.90 2.62 -13.51
N TYR A 115 -12.85 1.91 -13.08
CA TYR A 115 -11.67 1.72 -13.89
C TYR A 115 -11.93 0.66 -14.98
N GLY A 116 -11.86 1.07 -16.24
CA GLY A 116 -12.09 0.23 -17.43
C GLY A 116 -10.84 0.04 -18.31
N GLY A 117 -9.65 0.32 -17.77
CA GLY A 117 -8.38 0.20 -18.50
C GLY A 117 -7.80 -1.21 -18.49
N ASP A 118 -6.64 -1.39 -19.13
CA ASP A 118 -6.00 -2.70 -19.24
C ASP A 118 -5.38 -3.18 -17.90
N GLN A 119 -4.97 -4.45 -17.84
CA GLN A 119 -4.38 -5.03 -16.62
C GLN A 119 -3.07 -4.36 -16.19
N ASN A 120 -2.32 -3.75 -17.12
CA ASN A 120 -1.04 -3.11 -16.82
C ASN A 120 -1.28 -1.79 -16.10
N GLU A 121 -2.24 -1.00 -16.57
CA GLU A 121 -2.59 0.26 -15.94
C GLU A 121 -3.31 0.02 -14.60
N ALA A 122 -4.12 -1.03 -14.45
CA ALA A 122 -4.63 -1.46 -13.13
C ALA A 122 -3.51 -1.78 -12.13
N THR A 123 -2.46 -2.47 -12.59
CA THR A 123 -1.29 -2.79 -11.77
C THR A 123 -0.49 -1.54 -11.40
N ALA A 124 -0.34 -0.60 -12.34
CA ALA A 124 0.30 0.68 -12.08
C ALA A 124 -0.46 1.49 -11.02
N ILE A 125 -1.78 1.58 -11.16
CA ILE A 125 -2.69 2.25 -10.21
C ILE A 125 -2.53 1.64 -8.81
N LEU A 126 -2.59 0.32 -8.70
CA LEU A 126 -2.42 -0.39 -7.43
C LEU A 126 -1.07 -0.08 -6.76
N ARG A 127 0.02 0.01 -7.54
CA ARG A 127 1.35 0.40 -7.02
C ARG A 127 1.33 1.82 -6.45
N LEU A 128 0.66 2.75 -7.14
CA LEU A 128 0.50 4.11 -6.64
C LEU A 128 -0.35 4.13 -5.37
N THR A 129 -1.43 3.34 -5.30
CA THR A 129 -2.25 3.22 -4.09
C THR A 129 -1.44 2.74 -2.90
N ILE A 130 -0.62 1.70 -3.05
CA ILE A 130 0.14 1.18 -1.91
C ILE A 130 1.16 2.22 -1.44
N LYS A 131 1.79 2.94 -2.36
CA LYS A 131 2.67 4.06 -1.97
C LYS A 131 1.88 5.12 -1.19
N ALA A 132 0.72 5.53 -1.68
CA ALA A 132 -0.12 6.49 -0.98
C ALA A 132 -0.55 5.98 0.39
N LEU A 133 -0.91 4.70 0.49
CA LEU A 133 -1.30 4.05 1.74
C LEU A 133 -0.14 4.04 2.75
N MET A 134 1.07 3.70 2.31
CA MET A 134 2.25 3.76 3.17
C MET A 134 2.57 5.20 3.60
N GLY A 135 2.29 6.19 2.74
CA GLY A 135 2.33 7.60 3.11
C GLY A 135 1.35 7.92 4.22
N ALA A 136 0.09 7.48 4.10
CA ALA A 136 -0.93 7.65 5.11
C ALA A 136 -0.57 6.95 6.43
N VAL A 137 -0.05 5.71 6.37
CA VAL A 137 0.44 4.95 7.54
C VAL A 137 1.55 5.73 8.25
N TYR A 138 2.50 6.27 7.50
CA TYR A 138 3.58 7.08 8.04
C TYR A 138 3.07 8.34 8.73
N ILE A 139 2.14 9.08 8.10
CA ILE A 139 1.59 10.31 8.71
C ILE A 139 0.77 9.99 9.97
N ASP A 140 0.05 8.88 10.00
CA ASP A 140 -0.81 8.48 11.13
C ASP A 140 -0.03 7.90 12.33
N GLY A 141 1.06 7.18 12.07
CA GLY A 141 1.78 6.39 13.07
C GLY A 141 3.29 6.45 13.07
N GLY A 142 3.91 7.25 12.20
CA GLY A 142 5.37 7.36 12.09
C GLY A 142 6.03 6.14 11.43
N MET A 143 7.37 6.05 11.55
CA MET A 143 8.14 5.01 10.86
C MET A 143 7.91 3.61 11.43
N GLU A 144 7.68 3.48 12.74
CA GLU A 144 7.38 2.19 13.38
C GLU A 144 6.14 1.53 12.77
N ALA A 145 5.11 2.34 12.49
CA ALA A 145 3.89 1.89 11.82
C ALA A 145 4.15 1.34 10.41
N VAL A 146 5.03 2.00 9.66
CA VAL A 146 5.40 1.58 8.30
C VAL A 146 6.13 0.24 8.34
N VAL A 147 7.07 0.07 9.27
CA VAL A 147 7.83 -1.19 9.43
C VAL A 147 6.89 -2.35 9.74
N VAL A 148 5.95 -2.19 10.67
CA VAL A 148 4.97 -3.25 11.00
C VAL A 148 4.17 -3.68 9.77
N VAL A 149 3.64 -2.71 9.01
CA VAL A 149 2.87 -3.02 7.79
C VAL A 149 3.76 -3.65 6.71
N LEU A 150 5.01 -3.22 6.57
CA LEU A 150 5.97 -3.81 5.62
C LEU A 150 6.33 -5.24 5.96
N ASP A 151 6.57 -5.55 7.24
CA ASP A 151 6.94 -6.89 7.70
C ASP A 151 5.79 -7.88 7.45
N GLU A 152 4.55 -7.49 7.76
CA GLU A 152 3.37 -8.31 7.44
C GLU A 152 3.24 -8.55 5.94
N TYR A 153 3.51 -7.51 5.13
CA TYR A 153 3.46 -7.62 3.68
C TYR A 153 4.50 -8.60 3.13
N ASP A 154 5.73 -8.57 3.66
CA ASP A 154 6.78 -9.51 3.26
C ASP A 154 6.44 -10.95 3.63
N ASP A 155 5.90 -11.16 4.83
CA ASP A 155 5.43 -12.46 5.28
C ASP A 155 4.39 -13.04 4.30
N HIS A 156 3.49 -12.19 3.80
CA HIS A 156 2.52 -12.60 2.78
C HIS A 156 3.17 -12.93 1.44
N LEU A 157 4.18 -12.17 1.00
CA LEU A 157 4.92 -12.43 -0.23
C LEU A 157 5.74 -13.73 -0.15
N ILE A 158 6.44 -13.95 0.96
CA ILE A 158 7.23 -15.17 1.20
C ILE A 158 6.31 -16.40 1.20
N ARG A 159 5.15 -16.32 1.86
CA ARG A 159 4.17 -17.43 1.83
C ARG A 159 3.59 -17.65 0.43
N ALA A 160 3.38 -16.58 -0.34
CA ALA A 160 2.87 -16.68 -1.70
C ALA A 160 3.89 -17.28 -2.67
N SER A 161 5.19 -17.00 -2.51
CA SER A 161 6.25 -17.59 -3.33
C SER A 161 6.48 -19.06 -2.99
N LEU A 162 6.53 -19.42 -1.70
CA LEU A 162 6.68 -20.82 -1.26
C LEU A 162 5.48 -21.71 -1.64
N GLY A 163 4.27 -21.13 -1.73
CA GLY A 163 3.08 -21.85 -2.17
C GLY A 163 3.05 -22.18 -3.67
N ARG A 164 3.89 -21.55 -4.50
CA ARG A 164 3.97 -21.83 -5.95
C ARG A 164 4.89 -23.00 -6.30
N GLU A 165 5.77 -23.42 -5.39
CA GLU A 165 6.71 -24.54 -5.65
C GLU A 165 6.09 -25.94 -5.40
N GLY A 166 4.84 -26.02 -4.91
CA GLY A 166 4.17 -27.28 -4.58
C GLY A 166 3.09 -27.77 -5.55
N GLY A 167 2.90 -27.11 -6.70
CA GLY A 167 1.87 -27.45 -7.68
C GLY A 167 2.46 -27.72 -9.05
N GLY A 168 3.16 -28.84 -9.19
CA GLY A 168 3.59 -29.43 -10.48
C GLY A 168 2.69 -30.60 -10.87
#